data_AF-A0AAD7E8T5-F1
#
_entry.id   AF-A0AAD7E8T5-F1
#
_cell.length_a   1.000
_cell.length_b   1.000
_cell.length_c   1.000
_cell.angle_alpha   90.00
_cell.angle_beta   90.00
_cell.angle_gamma   90.00
#
_symmetry.space_group_name_H-M   'P 1'
#
loop_
_entity.id
_entity.type
_entity.pdbx_description
1 polymer ?
#
loop_
_entity_poly.entity_id
_entity_poly.type
_entity_poly.pdbx_seq_one_letter_code
_entity_poly.pdbx_strand_id
1 'polypeptide(L)'
;MPNNPQSAITIAALKLFHAVSLQGKTTVYRFSNALEKLMDNTGRKAFKGELAVDCITCPKAGVNLPEGWENAPVEFRYLYTIFLAIDACFRLKRKRISNGWVYFVRSFTYEDFVKTLGEQKEMSTCTGLAALDHANTKYSQGYAAMGCGMVTCGRHEIVYKKGVRDLQAGEKYGNMDYIVASAWRHLRDLLFFLLSYDVMCQWSKSLRERLLKLPPALRFQLAHYFVKFVIPKLHILGHLKFCQDFFSLLYILGSAQADIEGIERIWSLSGLMGASTREMGTTLWKRLLQARKELVRQKDALQEFTLAQEGEVTAWKQVVNDFETGVLVANPYQLPHAGPTLKDVKLELMREDQEHEQASAAVPEAADETMTEYLMLGLEIEGQQCQLAADLQANRSPTTKELTDFVMRCTQVSRQIKKLRLMQRKYSPGALQCLAMAVDPVDPAEAERAPLFLPSSLSPLQSAPPLSVPGLVAEARLRDGQCSESLEIFRHGLVVKRWLQTYKNLNSR
;
A
#
# COMPACT_ATOMS: atom_id res chain seq x y z
N MET A 1 -1.82 -2.56 50.69
CA MET A 1 -0.90 -1.86 49.78
C MET A 1 -1.70 -1.26 48.61
N PRO A 2 -2.22 -0.01 48.69
CA PRO A 2 -3.09 0.56 47.66
C PRO A 2 -2.45 1.78 46.95
N ASN A 3 -1.22 1.67 46.46
CA ASN A 3 -0.45 2.79 45.88
C ASN A 3 0.02 2.55 44.43
N ASN A 4 -0.71 1.78 43.61
CA ASN A 4 -0.37 1.65 42.20
C ASN A 4 -1.34 2.46 41.33
N PRO A 5 -0.92 3.57 40.70
CA PRO A 5 -1.76 4.28 39.75
C PRO A 5 -2.11 3.34 38.60
N GLN A 6 -3.40 3.08 38.40
CA GLN A 6 -3.88 2.33 37.24
C GLN A 6 -3.79 3.25 36.01
N SER A 7 -2.63 3.29 35.36
CA SER A 7 -2.52 3.87 34.03
C SER A 7 -3.39 3.05 33.07
N ALA A 8 -4.16 3.74 32.21
CA ALA A 8 -4.99 3.12 31.16
C ALA A 8 -4.20 2.24 30.17
N ILE A 9 -2.87 2.30 30.23
CA ILE A 9 -1.93 1.46 29.51
C ILE A 9 -1.09 0.76 30.57
N THR A 10 -1.11 -0.57 30.60
CA THR A 10 -0.30 -1.32 31.54
C THR A 10 1.18 -1.08 31.26
N ILE A 11 2.04 -1.09 32.29
CA ILE A 11 3.50 -1.06 32.12
C ILE A 11 3.96 -2.17 31.15
N ALA A 12 3.25 -3.30 31.12
CA ALA A 12 3.48 -4.37 30.17
C ALA A 12 3.26 -3.94 28.71
N ALA A 13 2.19 -3.22 28.40
CA ALA A 13 1.93 -2.70 27.05
C ALA A 13 2.98 -1.67 26.60
N LEU A 14 3.47 -0.82 27.52
CA LEU A 14 4.57 0.11 27.23
C LEU A 14 5.90 -0.61 27.00
N LYS A 15 6.21 -1.65 27.80
CA LYS A 15 7.40 -2.49 27.60
C LYS A 15 7.35 -3.21 26.25
N LEU A 16 6.18 -3.73 25.88
CA LEU A 16 5.96 -4.37 24.59
C LEU A 16 6.10 -3.36 23.45
N PHE A 17 5.49 -2.17 23.56
CA PHE A 17 5.68 -1.10 22.57
C PHE A 17 7.16 -0.76 22.41
N HIS A 18 7.89 -0.59 23.52
CA HIS A 18 9.30 -0.25 23.49
C HIS A 18 10.11 -1.33 22.76
N ALA A 19 9.90 -2.61 23.08
CA ALA A 19 10.58 -3.72 22.40
C ALA A 19 10.26 -3.78 20.89
N VAL A 20 8.99 -3.63 20.51
CA VAL A 20 8.52 -3.72 19.12
C VAL A 20 8.90 -2.48 18.30
N SER A 21 8.99 -1.32 18.95
CA SER A 21 9.48 -0.09 18.33
C SER A 21 10.98 -0.16 18.08
N LEU A 22 11.76 -0.70 19.04
CA LEU A 22 13.21 -0.83 18.94
C LEU A 22 13.62 -1.86 17.87
N GLN A 23 12.97 -3.02 17.84
CA GLN A 23 13.27 -4.07 16.85
C GLN A 23 12.64 -3.83 15.48
N GLY A 24 11.36 -3.45 15.44
CA GLY A 24 10.58 -3.40 14.20
C GLY A 24 10.46 -2.01 13.57
N LYS A 25 11.03 -0.96 14.19
CA LYS A 25 10.74 0.45 13.86
C LYS A 25 9.23 0.73 13.83
N THR A 26 8.49 0.00 14.65
CA THR A 26 7.03 0.12 14.70
C THR A 26 6.69 1.44 15.35
N THR A 27 5.93 2.27 14.64
CA THR A 27 5.46 3.55 15.16
C THR A 27 4.37 3.31 16.21
N VAL A 28 4.22 4.23 17.16
CA VAL A 28 3.10 4.24 18.12
C VAL A 28 1.76 4.05 17.38
N TYR A 29 1.63 4.65 16.20
CA TYR A 29 0.46 4.52 15.32
C TYR A 29 0.16 3.07 14.92
N ARG A 30 1.16 2.32 14.42
CA ARG A 30 0.98 0.92 14.02
C ARG A 30 0.69 0.03 15.22
N PHE A 31 1.35 0.29 16.34
CA PHE A 31 1.15 -0.46 17.58
C PHE A 31 -0.24 -0.23 18.19
N SER A 32 -0.68 1.02 18.28
CA SER A 32 -2.01 1.38 18.77
C SER A 32 -3.12 0.80 17.90
N ASN A 33 -3.00 0.89 16.57
CA ASN A 33 -3.97 0.29 15.66
C ASN A 33 -4.01 -1.24 15.75
N ALA A 34 -2.88 -1.89 16.03
CA ALA A 34 -2.85 -3.32 16.24
C ALA A 34 -3.61 -3.71 17.52
N LEU A 35 -3.41 -2.96 18.62
CA LEU A 35 -4.17 -3.14 19.85
C LEU A 35 -5.66 -2.87 19.66
N GLU A 36 -6.02 -1.79 18.97
CA GLU A 36 -7.42 -1.45 18.66
C GLU A 36 -8.09 -2.54 17.80
N LYS A 37 -7.40 -3.07 16.78
CA LYS A 37 -7.90 -4.19 15.97
C LYS A 37 -8.05 -5.49 16.75
N LEU A 38 -7.18 -5.73 17.72
CA LEU A 38 -7.28 -6.89 18.61
C LEU A 38 -8.46 -6.75 19.59
N MET A 39 -8.91 -5.52 19.89
CA MET A 39 -9.96 -5.26 20.87
C MET A 39 -11.35 -5.01 20.27
N ASP A 40 -11.47 -4.30 19.13
CA ASP A 40 -12.73 -3.67 18.70
C ASP A 40 -13.24 -4.11 17.30
N ASN A 41 -13.24 -5.42 17.06
CA ASN A 41 -13.59 -6.07 15.77
C ASN A 41 -15.06 -5.92 15.28
N THR A 42 -15.80 -4.83 15.62
CA THR A 42 -17.27 -4.74 15.47
C THR A 42 -17.83 -3.78 14.40
N GLY A 43 -17.01 -3.19 13.51
CA GLY A 43 -17.53 -2.61 12.26
C GLY A 43 -18.57 -1.48 12.38
N ARG A 44 -18.42 -0.55 13.34
CA ARG A 44 -19.33 0.61 13.49
C ARG A 44 -19.21 1.63 12.34
N LYS A 45 -20.34 2.27 12.00
CA LYS A 45 -20.44 3.36 11.00
C LYS A 45 -19.61 4.57 11.47
N ALA A 46 -18.54 4.89 10.73
CA ALA A 46 -17.65 6.01 11.06
C ALA A 46 -18.33 7.38 10.92
N PHE A 47 -18.39 8.15 12.02
CA PHE A 47 -18.78 9.56 12.07
C PHE A 47 -17.59 10.49 11.74
N LYS A 48 -17.87 11.74 11.36
CA LYS A 48 -16.83 12.73 10.99
C LYS A 48 -15.85 12.97 12.14
N GLY A 49 -14.58 12.63 11.91
CA GLY A 49 -13.49 12.79 12.88
C GLY A 49 -13.23 11.57 13.77
N GLU A 50 -13.95 10.46 13.60
CA GLU A 50 -13.72 9.23 14.39
C GLU A 50 -12.44 8.48 14.01
N LEU A 51 -11.87 8.76 12.84
CA LEU A 51 -10.58 8.21 12.42
C LEU A 51 -9.38 8.98 13.02
N ALA A 52 -9.64 10.04 13.80
CA ALA A 52 -8.59 10.77 14.49
C ALA A 52 -8.22 10.02 15.78
N VAL A 53 -6.93 9.83 15.99
CA VAL A 53 -6.42 9.18 17.21
C VAL A 53 -6.55 10.16 18.36
N ASP A 54 -7.36 9.83 19.36
CA ASP A 54 -7.44 10.61 20.57
C ASP A 54 -6.17 10.43 21.40
N CYS A 55 -5.66 11.50 22.00
CA CYS A 55 -4.54 11.40 22.93
C CYS A 55 -4.92 10.50 24.12
N ILE A 56 -4.17 9.42 24.33
CA ILE A 56 -4.46 8.39 25.34
C ILE A 56 -4.10 8.84 26.77
N THR A 57 -3.21 9.83 26.89
CA THR A 57 -2.68 10.35 28.14
C THR A 57 -3.30 11.68 28.57
N CYS A 58 -4.02 12.38 27.66
CA CYS A 58 -4.74 13.60 28.05
C CYS A 58 -5.84 13.30 29.07
N PRO A 59 -6.13 14.24 29.99
CA PRO A 59 -7.29 14.18 30.87
C PRO A 59 -8.58 13.92 30.10
N LYS A 60 -9.39 12.96 30.57
CA LYS A 60 -10.70 12.58 30.02
C LYS A 60 -11.63 12.17 31.16
N ALA A 61 -12.68 12.96 31.37
CA ALA A 61 -13.70 12.66 32.36
C ALA A 61 -14.34 11.28 32.08
N GLY A 62 -14.53 10.48 33.14
CA GLY A 62 -15.08 9.12 33.04
C GLY A 62 -14.15 8.07 32.41
N VAL A 63 -12.90 8.43 32.07
CA VAL A 63 -11.93 7.48 31.49
C VAL A 63 -10.67 7.37 32.36
N ASN A 64 -9.96 8.49 32.57
CA ASN A 64 -8.69 8.51 33.29
C ASN A 64 -8.59 9.62 34.34
N LEU A 65 -9.72 10.21 34.72
CA LEU A 65 -9.81 11.16 35.84
C LEU A 65 -10.52 10.50 37.03
N PRO A 66 -10.03 10.72 38.26
CA PRO A 66 -10.70 10.24 39.48
C PRO A 66 -12.02 10.98 39.70
N GLU A 67 -12.95 10.39 40.46
CA GLU A 67 -14.17 11.10 40.87
C GLU A 67 -13.84 12.37 41.67
N GLY A 68 -14.63 13.43 41.48
CA GLY A 68 -14.46 14.70 42.19
C GLY A 68 -13.29 15.57 41.71
N TRP A 69 -12.64 15.22 40.59
CA TRP A 69 -11.54 15.99 39.99
C TRP A 69 -11.92 17.45 39.69
N GLU A 70 -13.20 17.72 39.43
CA GLU A 70 -13.75 19.04 39.19
C GLU A 70 -13.62 19.99 40.40
N ASN A 71 -13.60 19.42 41.61
CA ASN A 71 -13.50 20.14 42.87
C ASN A 71 -12.06 20.25 43.39
N ALA A 72 -11.08 19.89 42.56
CA ALA A 72 -9.68 19.89 42.96
C ALA A 72 -9.22 21.26 43.52
N PRO A 73 -8.48 21.27 44.65
CA PRO A 73 -7.83 22.47 45.15
C PRO A 73 -6.95 23.11 44.08
N VAL A 74 -6.80 24.44 44.13
CA VAL A 74 -6.13 25.24 43.08
C VAL A 74 -4.74 24.71 42.78
N GLU A 75 -4.01 24.33 43.82
CA GLU A 75 -2.68 23.76 43.81
C GLU A 75 -2.58 22.41 43.10
N PHE A 76 -3.67 21.65 42.94
CA PHE A 76 -3.69 20.33 42.28
C PHE A 76 -4.40 20.30 40.92
N ARG A 77 -5.10 21.39 40.54
CA ARG A 77 -5.84 21.46 39.25
C ARG A 77 -4.96 21.15 38.04
N TYR A 78 -3.66 21.41 38.12
CA TYR A 78 -2.70 21.13 37.05
C TYR A 78 -2.61 19.66 36.61
N LEU A 79 -2.98 18.73 37.51
CA LEU A 79 -3.06 17.30 37.20
C LEU A 79 -4.16 17.01 36.15
N TYR A 80 -5.20 17.84 36.15
CA TYR A 80 -6.40 17.69 35.32
C TYR A 80 -6.47 18.73 34.19
N THR A 81 -5.49 19.64 34.10
CA THR A 81 -5.40 20.66 33.06
C THR A 81 -5.02 20.04 31.72
N ILE A 82 -5.80 20.34 30.68
CA ILE A 82 -5.49 19.99 29.30
C ILE A 82 -4.70 21.09 28.60
N PHE A 83 -3.68 20.67 27.85
CA PHE A 83 -2.74 21.57 27.19
C PHE A 83 -3.06 21.56 25.69
N LEU A 84 -3.41 22.72 25.15
CA LEU A 84 -3.69 22.93 23.74
C LEU A 84 -2.58 23.81 23.15
N ALA A 85 -1.84 23.28 22.18
CA ALA A 85 -0.91 24.06 21.36
C ALA A 85 -1.63 24.45 20.06
N ILE A 86 -1.53 25.71 19.68
CA ILE A 86 -2.22 26.31 18.53
C ILE A 86 -1.16 26.96 17.66
N ASP A 87 -1.21 26.70 16.36
CA ASP A 87 -0.36 27.39 15.39
C ASP A 87 -0.97 27.32 13.97
N ALA A 88 -0.49 28.19 13.08
CA ALA A 88 -0.79 28.19 11.66
C ALA A 88 0.46 28.08 10.77
N CYS A 89 0.43 27.10 9.88
CA CYS A 89 1.48 26.90 8.89
C CYS A 89 1.06 27.33 7.48
N PHE A 90 1.82 28.24 6.87
CA PHE A 90 1.61 28.74 5.50
C PHE A 90 2.50 28.06 4.44
N ARG A 91 3.21 26.99 4.82
CA ARG A 91 4.00 26.17 3.89
C ARG A 91 3.14 25.07 3.24
N LEU A 92 2.05 24.67 3.89
CA LEU A 92 1.09 23.69 3.39
C LEU A 92 0.00 24.35 2.55
N LYS A 93 0.24 24.52 1.25
CA LYS A 93 -0.72 25.08 0.29
C LYS A 93 -1.49 23.98 -0.44
N ARG A 94 -2.78 24.22 -0.68
CA ARG A 94 -3.67 23.26 -1.35
C ARG A 94 -4.32 23.88 -2.59
N LYS A 95 -4.26 23.18 -3.73
CA LYS A 95 -4.98 23.59 -4.96
C LYS A 95 -6.48 23.28 -4.84
N ARG A 96 -7.32 23.93 -5.66
CA ARG A 96 -8.79 23.79 -5.69
C ARG A 96 -9.26 22.45 -6.29
N ILE A 97 -8.83 21.31 -5.72
CA ILE A 97 -9.06 19.98 -6.32
C ILE A 97 -9.65 18.89 -5.39
N SER A 98 -9.88 19.10 -4.07
CA SER A 98 -10.58 18.09 -3.21
C SER A 98 -10.91 18.47 -1.75
N ASN A 99 -11.52 17.52 -1.00
CA ASN A 99 -12.00 17.60 0.39
C ASN A 99 -11.39 16.48 1.27
N GLY A 100 -11.21 16.70 2.57
CA GLY A 100 -10.68 15.70 3.53
C GLY A 100 -11.73 15.07 4.46
N TRP A 101 -11.36 13.96 5.12
CA TRP A 101 -12.25 13.12 5.96
C TRP A 101 -11.71 12.79 7.38
N VAL A 102 -10.43 13.04 7.67
CA VAL A 102 -9.77 12.70 8.97
C VAL A 102 -9.55 13.95 9.83
N TYR A 103 -8.39 14.61 9.75
CA TYR A 103 -8.14 15.88 10.45
C TYR A 103 -8.71 17.08 9.66
N PHE A 104 -8.66 17.01 8.33
CA PHE A 104 -9.21 17.99 7.38
C PHE A 104 -10.69 17.74 7.09
N VAL A 105 -11.55 17.70 8.11
CA VAL A 105 -12.99 17.47 7.89
C VAL A 105 -13.60 18.67 7.16
N ARG A 106 -14.08 18.47 5.93
CA ARG A 106 -14.87 19.50 5.25
C ARG A 106 -16.13 19.80 6.04
N SER A 107 -16.26 21.07 6.43
CA SER A 107 -17.42 21.59 7.11
C SER A 107 -18.00 22.70 6.24
N PHE A 108 -19.15 22.44 5.61
CA PHE A 108 -19.91 23.48 4.90
C PHE A 108 -20.17 24.68 5.83
N THR A 109 -20.42 24.40 7.12
CA THR A 109 -20.56 25.45 8.15
C THR A 109 -19.28 26.26 8.40
N TYR A 110 -18.09 25.69 8.17
CA TYR A 110 -16.83 26.44 8.23
C TYR A 110 -16.66 27.31 6.99
N GLU A 111 -16.93 26.78 5.80
CA GLU A 111 -16.86 27.55 4.55
C GLU A 111 -17.82 28.75 4.58
N ASP A 112 -19.04 28.55 5.07
CA ASP A 112 -20.03 29.62 5.20
C ASP A 112 -19.65 30.62 6.28
N PHE A 113 -19.11 30.16 7.42
CA PHE A 113 -18.58 31.05 8.45
C PHE A 113 -17.41 31.90 7.92
N VAL A 114 -16.46 31.31 7.18
CA VAL A 114 -15.33 32.05 6.59
C VAL A 114 -15.82 33.14 5.63
N LYS A 115 -16.90 32.92 4.87
CA LYS A 115 -17.48 33.98 4.01
C LYS A 115 -18.02 35.16 4.82
N THR A 116 -18.43 34.95 6.06
CA THR A 116 -18.86 36.04 6.96
C THR A 116 -17.69 36.82 7.55
N LEU A 117 -16.49 36.22 7.56
CA LEU A 117 -15.27 36.89 7.99
C LEU A 117 -14.79 37.80 6.85
N GLY A 118 -15.15 39.08 6.94
CA GLY A 118 -14.67 40.12 6.02
C GLY A 118 -13.14 40.25 5.97
N GLU A 119 -12.64 41.35 5.39
CA GLU A 119 -11.22 41.66 5.47
C GLU A 119 -10.84 42.01 6.91
N GLN A 120 -9.90 41.27 7.47
CA GLN A 120 -9.31 41.54 8.77
C GLN A 120 -7.83 41.82 8.51
N LYS A 121 -7.44 43.10 8.55
CA LYS A 121 -6.04 43.49 8.55
C LYS A 121 -5.56 43.46 9.98
N GLU A 122 -4.78 42.43 10.32
CA GLU A 122 -4.18 42.30 11.63
C GLU A 122 -2.87 43.07 11.64
N MET A 123 -2.74 44.00 12.58
CA MET A 123 -1.50 44.74 12.82
C MET A 123 -0.88 44.21 14.10
N SER A 124 0.40 43.82 14.04
CA SER A 124 1.09 43.36 15.24
C SER A 124 1.25 44.52 16.24
N THR A 125 0.66 44.38 17.42
CA THR A 125 0.86 45.35 18.53
C THR A 125 2.08 45.01 19.41
N CYS A 126 2.78 43.91 19.10
CA CYS A 126 3.96 43.44 19.81
C CYS A 126 5.13 43.40 18.81
N THR A 127 6.22 44.11 19.08
CA THR A 127 7.36 44.22 18.15
C THR A 127 7.99 42.85 17.88
N GLY A 128 8.41 42.60 16.63
CA GLY A 128 9.37 41.53 16.28
C GLY A 128 8.82 40.27 15.62
N LEU A 129 7.50 40.08 15.48
CA LEU A 129 6.94 38.90 14.82
C LEU A 129 6.73 39.12 13.32
N ALA A 130 7.73 38.73 12.53
CA ALA A 130 7.62 38.61 11.08
C ALA A 130 6.51 37.64 10.61
N ALA A 131 5.95 36.84 11.53
CA ALA A 131 4.89 35.87 11.27
C ALA A 131 3.58 36.50 10.75
N LEU A 132 3.11 37.59 11.38
CA LEU A 132 1.87 38.27 10.97
C LEU A 132 2.05 39.06 9.66
N ASP A 133 3.20 39.74 9.50
CA ASP A 133 3.48 40.58 8.33
C ASP A 133 3.68 39.76 7.04
N HIS A 134 4.29 38.57 7.14
CA HIS A 134 4.44 37.66 5.99
C HIS A 134 3.18 36.84 5.66
N ALA A 135 2.29 36.60 6.64
CA ALA A 135 1.04 35.87 6.42
C ALA A 135 0.04 36.67 5.57
N ASN A 136 0.03 38.00 5.72
CA ASN A 136 -0.89 38.92 5.04
C ASN A 136 -0.52 39.23 3.58
N THR A 137 0.70 38.92 3.12
CA THR A 137 1.25 39.41 1.85
C THR A 137 1.32 38.38 0.71
N LYS A 138 0.92 37.11 0.94
CA LYS A 138 1.07 36.05 -0.08
C LYS A 138 -0.10 36.03 -1.08
N TYR A 139 0.23 36.17 -2.37
CA TYR A 139 -0.66 36.01 -3.54
C TYR A 139 -1.51 34.73 -3.48
N SER A 140 -2.84 34.87 -3.56
CA SER A 140 -3.83 33.79 -3.38
C SER A 140 -4.37 33.16 -4.66
N GLN A 141 -3.99 33.67 -5.84
CA GLN A 141 -4.55 33.23 -7.12
C GLN A 141 -4.14 31.77 -7.44
N GLY A 142 -5.14 30.89 -7.64
CA GLY A 142 -4.94 29.47 -8.02
C GLY A 142 -4.93 28.45 -6.87
N TYR A 143 -5.00 28.88 -5.61
CA TYR A 143 -5.05 27.98 -4.43
C TYR A 143 -6.43 27.99 -3.74
N ALA A 144 -6.84 26.86 -3.16
CA ALA A 144 -8.01 26.75 -2.29
C ALA A 144 -7.71 27.14 -0.84
N ALA A 145 -6.46 26.90 -0.42
CA ALA A 145 -5.96 27.19 0.91
C ALA A 145 -4.51 27.68 0.79
N MET A 146 -4.20 28.76 1.49
CA MET A 146 -2.89 29.41 1.55
C MET A 146 -2.04 28.94 2.73
N GLY A 147 -2.68 28.28 3.69
CA GLY A 147 -2.07 27.66 4.85
C GLY A 147 -3.08 26.80 5.59
N CYS A 148 -2.68 26.32 6.76
CA CYS A 148 -3.51 25.50 7.61
C CYS A 148 -3.29 25.88 9.08
N GLY A 149 -4.36 26.04 9.84
CA GLY A 149 -4.32 26.18 11.29
C GLY A 149 -4.58 24.83 11.96
N MET A 150 -3.92 24.59 13.09
CA MET A 150 -3.97 23.32 13.80
C MET A 150 -4.01 23.50 15.32
N VAL A 151 -4.64 22.54 16.01
CA VAL A 151 -4.66 22.40 17.46
C VAL A 151 -4.15 21.01 17.83
N THR A 152 -3.13 20.95 18.68
CA THR A 152 -2.52 19.70 19.12
C THR A 152 -2.43 19.63 20.65
N CYS A 153 -2.24 18.42 21.16
CA CYS A 153 -1.92 18.20 22.55
C CYS A 153 -0.54 18.80 22.84
N GLY A 154 -0.49 19.84 23.67
CA GLY A 154 0.77 20.51 24.02
C GLY A 154 1.75 19.67 24.84
N ARG A 155 1.33 18.49 25.35
CA ARG A 155 2.20 17.56 26.10
C ARG A 155 2.67 16.36 25.28
N HIS A 156 1.83 15.87 24.37
CA HIS A 156 2.03 14.57 23.70
C HIS A 156 2.02 14.68 22.17
N GLU A 157 1.87 15.89 21.63
CA GLU A 157 2.04 16.17 20.20
C GLU A 157 1.05 15.41 19.29
N ILE A 158 -0.14 15.14 19.81
CA ILE A 158 -1.22 14.49 19.08
C ILE A 158 -2.20 15.55 18.58
N VAL A 159 -2.50 15.54 17.29
CA VAL A 159 -3.47 16.45 16.66
C VAL A 159 -4.88 16.16 17.15
N TYR A 160 -5.59 17.17 17.63
CA TYR A 160 -6.96 16.98 18.09
C TYR A 160 -7.92 16.74 16.93
N LYS A 161 -8.91 15.88 17.16
CA LYS A 161 -10.00 15.63 16.21
C LYS A 161 -10.70 16.93 15.85
N LYS A 162 -10.93 17.11 14.54
CA LYS A 162 -11.49 18.33 13.95
C LYS A 162 -10.72 19.63 14.25
N GLY A 163 -9.53 19.56 14.84
CA GLY A 163 -8.69 20.71 15.19
C GLY A 163 -7.77 21.19 14.07
N VAL A 164 -8.05 20.87 12.81
CA VAL A 164 -7.24 21.28 11.65
C VAL A 164 -8.14 21.86 10.57
N ARG A 165 -7.86 23.07 10.08
CA ARG A 165 -8.60 23.67 8.96
C ARG A 165 -7.71 24.48 8.02
N ASP A 166 -8.18 24.57 6.79
CA ASP A 166 -7.60 25.41 5.75
C ASP A 166 -7.77 26.90 6.08
N LEU A 167 -6.71 27.66 5.85
CA LEU A 167 -6.68 29.12 5.92
C LEU A 167 -6.68 29.71 4.51
N GLN A 168 -7.57 30.67 4.25
CA GLN A 168 -7.78 31.22 2.92
C GLN A 168 -6.77 32.32 2.61
N ALA A 169 -6.47 33.17 3.59
CA ALA A 169 -5.45 34.21 3.52
C ALA A 169 -5.07 34.63 4.94
N GLY A 170 -3.77 34.64 5.25
CA GLY A 170 -3.27 34.98 6.58
C GLY A 170 -3.84 34.13 7.72
N GLU A 171 -3.55 34.55 8.95
CA GLU A 171 -3.99 33.89 10.18
C GLU A 171 -5.18 34.61 10.81
N LYS A 172 -6.25 34.83 10.03
CA LYS A 172 -7.44 35.54 10.54
C LYS A 172 -7.92 34.94 11.85
N TYR A 173 -8.06 35.75 12.89
CA TYR A 173 -8.48 35.29 14.21
C TYR A 173 -9.78 34.50 14.17
N GLY A 174 -10.74 34.88 13.32
CA GLY A 174 -11.98 34.12 13.16
C GLY A 174 -11.75 32.65 12.73
N ASN A 175 -10.79 32.41 11.84
CA ASN A 175 -10.44 31.04 11.44
C ASN A 175 -9.90 30.25 12.64
N MET A 176 -8.95 30.84 13.37
CA MET A 176 -8.34 30.19 14.55
C MET A 176 -9.35 29.98 15.67
N ASP A 177 -10.25 30.95 15.92
CA ASP A 177 -11.36 30.82 16.86
C ASP A 177 -12.22 29.59 16.52
N TYR A 178 -12.59 29.40 15.24
CA TYR A 178 -13.37 28.24 14.81
C TYR A 178 -12.61 26.94 14.97
N ILE A 179 -11.32 26.90 14.61
CA ILE A 179 -10.49 25.69 14.70
C ILE A 179 -10.37 25.25 16.17
N VAL A 180 -10.03 26.19 17.05
CA VAL A 180 -9.91 25.97 18.49
C VAL A 180 -11.26 25.54 19.07
N ALA A 181 -12.34 26.25 18.76
CA ALA A 181 -13.69 25.89 19.20
C ALA A 181 -14.10 24.47 18.76
N SER A 182 -13.78 24.11 17.52
CA SER A 182 -14.09 22.81 16.97
C SER A 182 -13.33 21.67 17.66
N ALA A 183 -12.08 21.91 18.07
CA ALA A 183 -11.33 20.96 18.89
C ALA A 183 -11.88 20.90 20.32
N TRP A 184 -12.10 22.07 20.93
CA TRP A 184 -12.52 22.24 22.31
C TRP A 184 -13.90 21.63 22.59
N ARG A 185 -14.83 21.66 21.63
CA ARG A 185 -16.15 21.00 21.77
C ARG A 185 -16.05 19.52 22.18
N HIS A 186 -14.97 18.85 21.79
CA HIS A 186 -14.72 17.46 22.14
C HIS A 186 -14.13 17.24 23.54
N LEU A 187 -13.75 18.33 24.20
CA LEU A 187 -13.15 18.39 25.52
C LEU A 187 -14.09 19.08 26.53
N ARG A 188 -15.37 19.24 26.18
CA ARG A 188 -16.35 20.06 26.93
C ARG A 188 -16.57 19.62 28.38
N ASP A 189 -16.29 18.35 28.66
CA ASP A 189 -16.47 17.75 29.99
C ASP A 189 -15.29 18.08 30.92
N LEU A 190 -14.24 18.75 30.43
CA LEU A 190 -13.11 19.23 31.22
C LEU A 190 -13.31 20.69 31.62
N LEU A 191 -12.76 21.06 32.78
CA LEU A 191 -12.86 22.43 33.29
C LEU A 191 -11.58 23.23 33.05
N PHE A 192 -10.41 22.63 33.22
CA PHE A 192 -9.13 23.36 33.29
C PHE A 192 -8.36 23.30 31.96
N PHE A 193 -8.07 24.47 31.37
CA PHE A 193 -7.37 24.58 30.09
C PHE A 193 -6.13 25.45 30.18
N LEU A 194 -5.09 25.06 29.46
CA LEU A 194 -3.94 25.89 29.14
C LEU A 194 -3.80 25.96 27.62
N LEU A 195 -4.02 27.15 27.06
CA LEU A 195 -3.88 27.39 25.63
C LEU A 195 -2.56 28.12 25.36
N SER A 196 -1.80 27.56 24.44
CA SER A 196 -0.54 28.07 23.96
C SER A 196 -0.63 28.44 22.50
N TYR A 197 -0.12 29.62 22.16
CA TYR A 197 -0.14 30.16 20.81
C TYR A 197 0.91 31.27 20.68
N ASP A 198 1.59 31.36 19.54
CA ASP A 198 2.62 32.37 19.31
C ASP A 198 2.09 33.79 19.54
N VAL A 199 0.95 34.11 18.94
CA VAL A 199 0.33 35.44 19.09
C VAL A 199 -0.68 35.51 20.23
N MET A 200 -0.54 34.67 21.26
CA MET A 200 -1.52 34.58 22.37
C MET A 200 -1.78 35.93 23.06
N CYS A 201 -0.75 36.78 23.21
CA CYS A 201 -0.90 38.10 23.82
C CYS A 201 -1.78 39.06 23.02
N GLN A 202 -1.96 38.82 21.73
CA GLN A 202 -2.82 39.60 20.84
C GLN A 202 -4.18 38.92 20.66
N TRP A 203 -4.15 37.62 20.37
CA TRP A 203 -5.34 36.82 20.09
C TRP A 203 -6.31 36.75 21.28
N SER A 204 -5.80 36.63 22.51
CA SER A 204 -6.63 36.43 23.72
C SER A 204 -7.47 37.64 24.13
N LYS A 205 -7.08 38.87 23.74
CA LYS A 205 -7.68 40.14 24.21
C LYS A 205 -9.21 40.21 24.00
N SER A 206 -9.69 39.79 22.82
CA SER A 206 -11.12 39.80 22.47
C SER A 206 -11.68 38.40 22.25
N LEU A 207 -10.95 37.35 22.66
CA LEU A 207 -11.32 35.97 22.39
C LEU A 207 -12.73 35.64 22.91
N ARG A 208 -13.04 36.05 24.16
CA ARG A 208 -14.34 35.81 24.78
C ARG A 208 -15.51 36.32 23.93
N GLU A 209 -15.40 37.53 23.40
CA GLU A 209 -16.44 38.13 22.56
C GLU A 209 -16.56 37.43 21.20
N ARG A 210 -15.42 37.06 20.60
CA ARG A 210 -15.40 36.37 19.30
C ARG A 210 -15.99 34.96 19.40
N LEU A 211 -15.71 34.22 20.47
CA LEU A 211 -16.28 32.89 20.71
C LEU A 211 -17.82 32.90 20.83
N LEU A 212 -18.40 33.97 21.38
CA LEU A 212 -19.86 34.13 21.44
C LEU A 212 -20.50 34.37 20.07
N LYS A 213 -19.74 34.89 19.11
CA LYS A 213 -20.19 35.18 17.73
C LYS A 213 -20.04 33.98 16.80
N LEU A 214 -19.41 32.88 17.23
CA LEU A 214 -19.28 31.66 16.44
C LEU A 214 -20.64 31.06 16.06
N PRO A 215 -20.71 30.15 15.08
CA PRO A 215 -21.93 29.42 14.78
C PRO A 215 -22.49 28.70 16.01
N PRO A 216 -23.83 28.60 16.19
CA PRO A 216 -24.45 28.11 17.43
C PRO A 216 -23.88 26.77 17.94
N ALA A 217 -23.54 25.85 17.04
CA ALA A 217 -23.00 24.54 17.38
C ALA A 217 -21.56 24.55 17.95
N LEU A 218 -20.90 25.70 17.95
CA LEU A 218 -19.52 25.91 18.42
C LEU A 218 -19.42 27.06 19.44
N ARG A 219 -20.53 27.72 19.81
CA ARG A 219 -20.51 28.75 20.86
C ARG A 219 -20.24 28.10 22.20
N PHE A 220 -19.32 28.66 22.97
CA PHE A 220 -19.12 28.32 24.37
C PHE A 220 -18.75 29.56 25.17
N GLN A 221 -19.11 29.57 26.45
CA GLN A 221 -18.80 30.66 27.35
C GLN A 221 -17.46 30.38 28.03
N LEU A 222 -16.47 31.21 27.72
CA LEU A 222 -15.15 31.10 28.29
C LEU A 222 -15.15 31.62 29.74
N ALA A 223 -14.99 30.71 30.71
CA ALA A 223 -14.76 31.07 32.10
C ALA A 223 -13.24 31.29 32.33
N HIS A 224 -12.79 32.55 32.26
CA HIS A 224 -11.36 32.92 32.38
C HIS A 224 -10.67 32.32 33.62
N TYR A 225 -11.41 32.11 34.71
CA TYR A 225 -10.87 31.51 35.94
C TYR A 225 -10.26 30.12 35.72
N PHE A 226 -10.78 29.35 34.76
CA PHE A 226 -10.33 27.99 34.46
C PHE A 226 -9.41 27.89 33.24
N VAL A 227 -9.03 29.03 32.65
CA VAL A 227 -8.27 29.06 31.39
C VAL A 227 -7.01 29.88 31.58
N LYS A 228 -5.86 29.28 31.26
CA LYS A 228 -4.55 29.93 31.24
C LYS A 228 -4.10 30.13 29.80
N PHE A 229 -3.50 31.28 29.55
CA PHE A 229 -2.99 31.67 28.25
C PHE A 229 -1.48 31.79 28.34
N VAL A 230 -0.77 31.18 27.40
CA VAL A 230 0.69 31.20 27.37
C VAL A 230 1.21 31.34 25.95
N ILE A 231 2.49 31.68 25.83
CA ILE A 231 3.24 31.64 24.57
C ILE A 231 4.30 30.53 24.71
N PRO A 232 4.56 29.72 23.66
CA PRO A 232 5.60 28.69 23.69
C PRO A 232 6.98 29.23 24.12
N LYS A 233 7.80 28.38 24.76
CA LYS A 233 9.05 28.81 25.45
C LYS A 233 10.10 29.45 24.54
N LEU A 234 10.20 29.04 23.28
CA LEU A 234 11.10 29.63 22.29
C LEU A 234 10.50 30.93 21.75
N HIS A 235 9.21 30.90 21.39
CA HIS A 235 8.52 32.03 20.78
C HIS A 235 8.42 33.23 21.72
N ILE A 236 8.20 33.00 23.02
CA ILE A 236 8.03 34.07 24.01
C ILE A 236 9.21 35.06 24.05
N LEU A 237 10.43 34.60 23.74
CA LEU A 237 11.63 35.45 23.70
C LEU A 237 11.55 36.54 22.63
N GLY A 238 10.76 36.33 21.57
CA GLY A 238 10.50 37.30 20.51
C GLY A 238 9.46 38.35 20.85
N HIS A 239 8.80 38.26 22.03
CA HIS A 239 7.80 39.22 22.45
C HIS A 239 8.37 40.31 23.38
N LEU A 240 7.61 41.40 23.52
CA LEU A 240 7.87 42.47 24.49
C LEU A 240 8.04 41.92 25.90
N LYS A 241 8.84 42.60 26.72
CA LYS A 241 9.12 42.18 28.11
C LYS A 241 7.84 41.92 28.92
N PHE A 242 6.83 42.81 28.79
CA PHE A 242 5.51 42.60 29.38
C PHE A 242 4.89 41.25 28.99
N CYS A 243 4.96 40.84 27.72
CA CYS A 243 4.44 39.54 27.31
C CYS A 243 5.22 38.40 27.95
N GLN A 244 6.54 38.52 28.05
CA GLN A 244 7.40 37.52 28.70
C GLN A 244 7.06 37.35 30.18
N ASP A 245 6.65 38.41 30.86
CA ASP A 245 6.30 38.34 32.26
C ASP A 245 4.89 37.74 32.47
N PHE A 246 3.93 38.01 31.58
CA PHE A 246 2.52 37.58 31.72
C PHE A 246 2.16 36.25 31.07
N PHE A 247 2.82 35.88 29.96
CA PHE A 247 2.48 34.69 29.16
C PHE A 247 3.54 33.59 29.21
N SER A 248 4.60 33.76 30.01
CA SER A 248 5.64 32.75 30.15
C SER A 248 5.16 31.53 30.91
N LEU A 249 5.41 30.35 30.34
CA LEU A 249 5.17 29.06 30.98
C LEU A 249 5.91 28.90 32.31
N LEU A 250 7.04 29.58 32.51
CA LEU A 250 7.83 29.47 33.75
C LEU A 250 7.07 30.00 34.97
N TYR A 251 6.14 30.93 34.78
CA TYR A 251 5.38 31.56 35.87
C TYR A 251 3.97 30.99 36.03
N ILE A 252 3.57 30.02 35.20
CA ILE A 252 2.25 29.41 35.26
C ILE A 252 2.29 28.17 36.15
N LEU A 253 1.58 28.23 37.27
CA LEU A 253 1.40 27.08 38.16
C LEU A 253 0.88 25.88 37.36
N GLY A 254 1.58 24.74 37.48
CA GLY A 254 1.15 23.50 36.84
C GLY A 254 1.64 23.28 35.41
N SER A 255 2.40 24.21 34.84
CA SER A 255 3.04 24.05 33.53
C SER A 255 4.20 23.04 33.55
N ALA A 256 4.76 22.75 34.73
CA ALA A 256 5.96 21.92 34.91
C ALA A 256 7.09 22.36 33.96
N GLN A 257 7.79 21.41 33.33
CA GLN A 257 8.85 21.69 32.36
C GLN A 257 8.36 21.71 30.90
N ALA A 258 7.04 21.78 30.64
CA ALA A 258 6.51 21.81 29.28
C ALA A 258 7.08 22.98 28.46
N ASP A 259 7.51 22.71 27.22
CA ASP A 259 7.92 23.75 26.27
C ASP A 259 6.77 24.25 25.39
N ILE A 260 5.83 23.34 25.08
CA ILE A 260 4.70 23.55 24.17
C ILE A 260 5.13 23.97 22.75
N GLU A 261 6.34 23.57 22.34
CA GLU A 261 6.90 23.76 20.99
C GLU A 261 6.60 22.58 20.05
N GLY A 262 5.91 21.55 20.55
CA GLY A 262 5.68 20.30 19.81
C GLY A 262 4.90 20.47 18.52
N ILE A 263 4.08 21.52 18.40
CA ILE A 263 3.34 21.79 17.16
C ILE A 263 4.27 22.11 15.98
N GLU A 264 5.40 22.78 16.23
CA GLU A 264 6.43 23.04 15.21
C GLU A 264 7.10 21.76 14.70
N ARG A 265 7.31 20.79 15.60
CA ARG A 265 7.84 19.46 15.22
C ARG A 265 6.86 18.74 14.29
N ILE A 266 5.56 18.81 14.59
CA ILE A 266 4.51 18.25 13.73
C ILE A 266 4.49 18.96 12.38
N TRP A 267 4.69 20.28 12.32
CA TRP A 267 4.78 21.00 11.06
C TRP A 267 5.99 20.61 10.23
N SER A 268 7.16 20.49 10.86
CA SER A 268 8.39 20.03 10.20
C SER A 268 8.17 18.67 9.52
N LEU A 269 7.58 17.71 10.23
CA LEU A 269 7.26 16.39 9.69
C LEU A 269 6.18 16.45 8.59
N SER A 270 5.11 17.22 8.82
CA SER A 270 4.00 17.34 7.88
C SER A 270 4.39 18.04 6.58
N GLY A 271 5.41 18.91 6.62
CA GLY A 271 5.98 19.55 5.44
C GLY A 271 6.44 18.56 4.37
N LEU A 272 6.95 17.38 4.76
CA LEU A 272 7.34 16.30 3.84
C LEU A 272 6.14 15.76 3.04
N MET A 273 4.93 15.84 3.59
CA MET A 273 3.69 15.43 2.93
C MET A 273 3.06 16.55 2.09
N GLY A 274 3.58 17.78 2.15
CA GLY A 274 2.99 18.95 1.50
C GLY A 274 2.79 18.79 -0.01
N ALA A 275 3.75 18.17 -0.71
CA ALA A 275 3.64 17.89 -2.14
C ALA A 275 2.53 16.87 -2.45
N SER A 276 2.40 15.84 -1.61
CA SER A 276 1.37 14.80 -1.72
C SER A 276 -0.04 15.37 -1.51
N THR A 277 -0.22 16.22 -0.50
CA THR A 277 -1.52 16.82 -0.17
C THR A 277 -1.92 17.98 -1.09
N ARG A 278 -0.99 18.50 -1.91
CA ARG A 278 -1.24 19.60 -2.84
C ARG A 278 -2.08 19.19 -4.06
N GLU A 279 -1.90 17.96 -4.54
CA GLU A 279 -2.52 17.43 -5.77
C GLU A 279 -3.47 16.23 -5.57
N MET A 280 -3.35 15.48 -4.45
CA MET A 280 -4.14 14.26 -4.25
C MET A 280 -5.57 14.54 -3.82
N GLY A 281 -6.46 14.56 -4.80
CA GLY A 281 -7.86 14.84 -4.60
C GLY A 281 -8.82 13.69 -4.83
N THR A 282 -9.60 13.81 -5.90
CA THR A 282 -10.70 12.89 -6.21
C THR A 282 -10.24 11.45 -6.49
N THR A 283 -8.97 11.25 -6.85
CA THR A 283 -8.39 9.95 -7.19
C THR A 283 -8.41 8.98 -6.01
N LEU A 284 -8.05 9.44 -4.79
CA LEU A 284 -8.02 8.56 -3.62
C LEU A 284 -9.42 8.17 -3.17
N TRP A 285 -10.38 9.10 -3.23
CA TRP A 285 -11.79 8.85 -2.94
C TRP A 285 -12.41 7.85 -3.93
N LYS A 286 -12.17 8.04 -5.24
CA LYS A 286 -12.62 7.10 -6.28
C LYS A 286 -12.01 5.71 -6.05
N ARG A 287 -10.72 5.63 -5.70
CA ARG A 287 -10.05 4.36 -5.36
C ARG A 287 -10.62 3.71 -4.10
N LEU A 288 -10.94 4.46 -3.05
CA LEU A 288 -11.57 3.93 -1.84
C LEU A 288 -12.99 3.42 -2.09
N LEU A 289 -13.81 4.17 -2.83
CA LEU A 289 -15.14 3.73 -3.23
C LEU A 289 -15.06 2.45 -4.08
N GLN A 290 -14.09 2.37 -4.99
CA GLN A 290 -13.87 1.16 -5.77
C GLN A 290 -13.45 -0.01 -4.87
N ALA A 291 -12.46 0.20 -3.99
CA ALA A 291 -11.98 -0.83 -3.07
C ALA A 291 -13.10 -1.35 -2.15
N ARG A 292 -14.03 -0.49 -1.72
CA ARG A 292 -15.19 -0.92 -0.92
C ARG A 292 -16.16 -1.79 -1.72
N LYS A 293 -16.39 -1.46 -3.00
CA LYS A 293 -17.21 -2.30 -3.89
C LYS A 293 -16.54 -3.65 -4.14
N GLU A 294 -15.23 -3.66 -4.37
CA GLU A 294 -14.48 -4.90 -4.54
C GLU A 294 -14.44 -5.75 -3.27
N LEU A 295 -14.33 -5.14 -2.08
CA LEU A 295 -14.35 -5.87 -0.81
C LEU A 295 -15.67 -6.64 -0.61
N VAL A 296 -16.81 -6.04 -0.94
CA VAL A 296 -18.11 -6.71 -0.85
C VAL A 296 -18.15 -7.90 -1.81
N ARG A 297 -17.78 -7.69 -3.09
CA ARG A 297 -17.72 -8.77 -4.09
C ARG A 297 -16.80 -9.91 -3.66
N GLN A 298 -15.63 -9.59 -3.12
CA GLN A 298 -14.66 -10.59 -2.66
C GLN A 298 -15.18 -11.38 -1.45
N LYS A 299 -15.88 -10.72 -0.51
CA LYS A 299 -16.50 -11.40 0.62
C LYS A 299 -17.62 -12.32 0.20
N ASP A 300 -18.50 -11.86 -0.69
CA ASP A 300 -19.62 -12.66 -1.19
C ASP A 300 -19.10 -13.89 -1.94
N ALA A 301 -18.11 -13.70 -2.84
CA ALA A 301 -17.47 -14.79 -3.56
C ALA A 301 -16.75 -15.78 -2.62
N LEU A 302 -16.08 -15.30 -1.57
CA LEU A 302 -15.44 -16.15 -0.58
C LEU A 302 -16.47 -16.96 0.22
N GLN A 303 -17.61 -16.36 0.56
CA GLN A 303 -18.67 -17.04 1.29
C GLN A 303 -19.32 -18.13 0.44
N GLU A 304 -19.62 -17.85 -0.83
CA GLU A 304 -20.12 -18.84 -1.79
C GLU A 304 -19.13 -20.00 -1.98
N PHE A 305 -17.83 -19.68 -2.16
CA PHE A 305 -16.78 -20.70 -2.23
C PHE A 305 -16.73 -21.55 -0.96
N THR A 306 -16.80 -20.92 0.21
CA THR A 306 -16.74 -21.63 1.51
C THR A 306 -17.91 -22.60 1.66
N LEU A 307 -19.13 -22.19 1.29
CA LEU A 307 -20.31 -23.06 1.32
C LEU A 307 -20.19 -24.22 0.32
N ALA A 308 -19.69 -23.97 -0.89
CA ALA A 308 -19.52 -25.01 -1.91
C ALA A 308 -18.47 -26.07 -1.52
N GLN A 309 -17.59 -25.78 -0.57
CA GLN A 309 -16.52 -26.69 -0.11
C GLN A 309 -16.82 -27.31 1.27
N GLU A 310 -18.01 -27.08 1.84
CA GLU A 310 -18.35 -27.48 3.22
C GLU A 310 -18.06 -28.97 3.52
N GLY A 311 -18.29 -29.85 2.54
CA GLY A 311 -18.02 -31.29 2.66
C GLY A 311 -16.53 -31.66 2.72
N GLU A 312 -15.63 -30.83 2.16
CA GLU A 312 -14.20 -31.12 2.09
C GLU A 312 -13.37 -30.30 3.08
N VAL A 313 -13.94 -29.24 3.67
CA VAL A 313 -13.23 -28.35 4.60
C VAL A 313 -12.63 -29.09 5.79
N THR A 314 -13.36 -30.05 6.39
CA THR A 314 -12.88 -30.77 7.57
C THR A 314 -11.67 -31.66 7.23
N ALA A 315 -11.74 -32.39 6.12
CA ALA A 315 -10.63 -33.23 5.65
C ALA A 315 -9.41 -32.37 5.31
N TRP A 316 -9.61 -31.27 4.58
CA TRP A 316 -8.53 -30.36 4.20
C TRP A 316 -7.87 -29.69 5.42
N LYS A 317 -8.65 -29.23 6.39
CA LYS A 317 -8.12 -28.68 7.65
C LYS A 317 -7.26 -29.68 8.41
N GLN A 318 -7.65 -30.95 8.44
CA GLN A 318 -6.86 -32.00 9.07
C GLN A 318 -5.51 -32.17 8.36
N VAL A 319 -5.53 -32.27 7.02
CA VAL A 319 -4.31 -32.38 6.21
C VAL A 319 -3.36 -31.18 6.43
N VAL A 320 -3.91 -29.96 6.49
CA VAL A 320 -3.13 -28.75 6.78
C VAL A 320 -2.54 -28.79 8.20
N ASN A 321 -3.34 -29.15 9.21
CA ASN A 321 -2.85 -29.26 10.58
C ASN A 321 -1.76 -30.33 10.71
N ASP A 322 -1.91 -31.48 10.07
CA ASP A 322 -0.91 -32.55 10.08
C ASP A 322 0.39 -32.08 9.42
N PHE A 323 0.32 -31.26 8.37
CA PHE A 323 1.50 -30.64 7.75
C PHE A 323 2.17 -29.60 8.67
N GLU A 324 1.40 -28.66 9.23
CA GLU A 324 1.92 -27.60 10.12
C GLU A 324 2.49 -28.15 11.44
N THR A 325 1.99 -29.29 11.91
CA THR A 325 2.50 -29.99 13.10
C THR A 325 3.67 -30.93 12.80
N GLY A 326 4.03 -31.10 11.52
CA GLY A 326 5.13 -31.96 11.08
C GLY A 326 4.79 -33.45 11.05
N VAL A 327 3.52 -33.83 11.24
CA VAL A 327 3.02 -35.21 11.08
C VAL A 327 3.01 -35.62 9.61
N LEU A 328 2.68 -34.69 8.71
CA LEU A 328 2.71 -34.87 7.26
C LEU A 328 3.91 -34.14 6.67
N VAL A 329 4.77 -34.87 5.94
CA VAL A 329 5.93 -34.28 5.24
C VAL A 329 5.54 -33.73 3.86
N ALA A 330 4.50 -34.29 3.24
CA ALA A 330 4.01 -33.87 1.94
C ALA A 330 3.29 -32.52 2.04
N ASN A 331 3.70 -31.56 1.20
CA ASN A 331 3.11 -30.22 1.17
C ASN A 331 1.69 -30.26 0.59
N PRO A 332 0.63 -29.98 1.37
CA PRO A 332 -0.74 -30.06 0.90
C PRO A 332 -1.11 -28.95 -0.09
N TYR A 333 -0.32 -27.88 -0.17
CA TYR A 333 -0.51 -26.81 -1.13
C TYR A 333 0.13 -27.10 -2.49
N GLN A 334 0.93 -28.16 -2.59
CA GLN A 334 1.53 -28.56 -3.84
C GLN A 334 0.46 -29.17 -4.75
N LEU A 335 0.34 -28.63 -5.96
CA LEU A 335 -0.58 -29.18 -6.95
C LEU A 335 -0.13 -30.61 -7.33
N PRO A 336 -1.07 -31.54 -7.59
CA PRO A 336 -0.71 -32.87 -8.05
C PRO A 336 0.03 -32.78 -9.38
N HIS A 337 1.31 -33.18 -9.38
CA HIS A 337 2.16 -33.14 -10.56
C HIS A 337 1.97 -34.41 -11.41
N ALA A 338 1.87 -34.27 -12.72
CA ALA A 338 1.48 -35.37 -13.62
C ALA A 338 2.67 -36.11 -14.28
N GLY A 339 3.69 -36.51 -13.50
CA GLY A 339 4.89 -37.22 -14.02
C GLY A 339 6.16 -36.34 -14.00
N PRO A 340 7.21 -36.60 -14.79
CA PRO A 340 8.34 -35.69 -14.93
C PRO A 340 8.04 -34.55 -15.92
N THR A 341 8.47 -33.32 -15.65
CA THR A 341 8.35 -32.21 -16.63
C THR A 341 9.33 -32.39 -17.78
N LEU A 342 9.12 -31.67 -18.89
CA LEU A 342 10.12 -31.56 -19.96
C LEU A 342 11.51 -31.15 -19.43
N LYS A 343 11.56 -30.28 -18.41
CA LYS A 343 12.83 -29.85 -17.79
C LYS A 343 13.51 -30.96 -17.01
N ASP A 344 12.72 -31.77 -16.29
CA ASP A 344 13.24 -32.89 -15.52
C ASP A 344 13.80 -33.96 -16.46
N VAL A 345 13.04 -34.32 -17.50
CA VAL A 345 13.50 -35.29 -18.52
C VAL A 345 14.73 -34.77 -19.26
N LYS A 346 14.78 -33.48 -19.60
CA LYS A 346 15.96 -32.86 -20.22
C LYS A 346 17.18 -33.00 -19.32
N LEU A 347 17.05 -32.75 -18.02
CA LEU A 347 18.17 -32.85 -17.08
C LEU A 347 18.69 -34.29 -16.97
N GLU A 348 17.79 -35.28 -16.95
CA GLU A 348 18.16 -36.70 -16.95
C GLU A 348 18.93 -37.07 -18.22
N LEU A 349 18.39 -36.74 -19.40
CA LEU A 349 19.03 -37.07 -20.68
C LEU A 349 20.38 -36.36 -20.87
N MET A 350 20.53 -35.11 -20.40
CA MET A 350 21.82 -34.41 -20.42
C MET A 350 22.87 -35.08 -19.51
N ARG A 351 22.46 -35.67 -18.38
CA ARG A 351 23.37 -36.45 -17.53
C ARG A 351 23.78 -37.75 -18.20
N GLU A 352 22.85 -38.44 -18.84
CA GLU A 352 23.12 -39.64 -19.63
C GLU A 352 24.09 -39.36 -20.78
N ASP A 353 23.89 -38.26 -21.52
CA ASP A 353 24.83 -37.80 -22.57
C ASP A 353 26.24 -37.58 -22.00
N GLN A 354 26.35 -36.92 -20.85
CA GLN A 354 27.63 -36.64 -20.18
C GLN A 354 28.34 -37.93 -19.71
N GLU A 355 27.59 -38.90 -19.17
CA GLU A 355 28.13 -40.20 -18.75
C GLU A 355 28.62 -41.01 -19.97
N HIS A 356 27.89 -40.99 -21.07
CA HIS A 356 28.30 -41.64 -22.32
C HIS A 356 29.57 -41.03 -22.92
N GLU A 357 29.70 -39.70 -22.90
CA GLU A 357 30.91 -39.01 -23.34
C GLU A 357 32.13 -39.37 -22.46
N GLN A 358 31.95 -39.50 -21.15
CA GLN A 358 33.02 -39.89 -20.22
C GLN A 358 33.45 -41.36 -20.38
N ALA A 359 32.54 -42.26 -20.74
CA ALA A 359 32.81 -43.68 -20.94
C ALA A 359 33.52 -43.99 -22.28
N SER A 360 33.33 -43.14 -23.30
CA SER A 360 33.98 -43.26 -24.61
C SER A 360 35.37 -42.60 -24.58
N ALA A 361 36.39 -43.32 -24.12
CA ALA A 361 37.77 -42.86 -23.92
C ALA A 361 38.58 -42.47 -25.20
N ALA A 362 37.99 -41.69 -26.10
CA ALA A 362 38.69 -40.99 -27.18
C ALA A 362 38.78 -39.50 -26.84
N VAL A 363 39.88 -38.85 -27.26
CA VAL A 363 40.20 -37.43 -27.05
C VAL A 363 38.93 -36.55 -27.09
N PRO A 364 38.69 -35.68 -26.10
CA PRO A 364 37.52 -34.81 -26.10
C PRO A 364 37.70 -33.74 -27.18
N GLU A 365 37.30 -34.04 -28.42
CA GLU A 365 36.72 -32.98 -29.24
C GLU A 365 35.46 -32.57 -28.48
N ALA A 366 35.50 -31.40 -27.86
CA ALA A 366 34.32 -30.77 -27.29
C ALA A 366 33.27 -30.71 -28.40
N ALA A 367 32.33 -31.64 -28.38
CA ALA A 367 31.15 -31.52 -29.21
C ALA A 367 30.42 -30.29 -28.68
N ASP A 368 30.35 -29.22 -29.47
CA ASP A 368 29.65 -28.00 -29.06
C ASP A 368 28.17 -28.27 -28.72
N GLU A 369 27.59 -29.39 -29.19
CA GLU A 369 26.17 -29.71 -29.04
C GLU A 369 25.89 -31.23 -28.92
N THR A 370 25.07 -31.63 -27.94
CA THR A 370 24.71 -33.01 -27.52
C THR A 370 23.49 -33.59 -28.28
N MET A 371 23.22 -34.90 -28.12
CA MET A 371 22.02 -35.55 -28.71
C MET A 371 20.73 -34.99 -28.09
N THR A 372 20.72 -34.77 -26.77
CA THR A 372 19.58 -34.15 -26.09
C THR A 372 19.30 -32.74 -26.63
N GLU A 373 20.34 -31.94 -26.87
CA GLU A 373 20.18 -30.59 -27.44
C GLU A 373 19.66 -30.62 -28.88
N TYR A 374 20.06 -31.61 -29.68
CA TYR A 374 19.50 -31.85 -31.01
C TYR A 374 17.99 -32.10 -30.95
N LEU A 375 17.55 -33.03 -30.10
CA LEU A 375 16.14 -33.39 -29.97
C LEU A 375 15.30 -32.23 -29.40
N MET A 376 15.81 -31.54 -28.38
CA MET A 376 15.17 -30.36 -27.80
C MET A 376 15.00 -29.24 -28.82
N LEU A 377 16.02 -28.95 -29.63
CA LEU A 377 15.93 -27.94 -30.69
C LEU A 377 14.85 -28.31 -31.71
N GLY A 378 14.79 -29.59 -32.12
CA GLY A 378 13.79 -30.04 -33.08
C GLY A 378 12.36 -29.97 -32.53
N LEU A 379 12.14 -30.36 -31.28
CA LEU A 379 10.84 -30.24 -30.61
C LEU A 379 10.43 -28.77 -30.38
N GLU A 380 11.38 -27.89 -30.10
CA GLU A 380 11.13 -26.44 -29.97
C GLU A 380 10.68 -25.85 -31.31
N ILE A 381 11.37 -26.21 -32.41
CA ILE A 381 10.99 -25.77 -33.75
C ILE A 381 9.60 -26.30 -34.11
N GLU A 382 9.31 -27.58 -33.84
CA GLU A 382 7.98 -28.18 -34.09
C GLU A 382 6.87 -27.38 -33.38
N GLY A 383 7.07 -27.05 -32.10
CA GLY A 383 6.13 -26.23 -31.33
C GLY A 383 5.95 -24.82 -31.91
N GLN A 384 7.03 -24.16 -32.32
CA GLN A 384 6.97 -22.84 -32.96
C GLN A 384 6.25 -22.89 -34.31
N GLN A 385 6.49 -23.93 -35.13
CA GLN A 385 5.81 -24.16 -36.41
C GLN A 385 4.30 -24.34 -36.20
N CYS A 386 3.90 -25.18 -35.24
CA CYS A 386 2.48 -25.38 -34.92
C CYS A 386 1.78 -24.08 -34.49
N GLN A 387 2.39 -23.31 -33.58
CA GLN A 387 1.79 -22.06 -33.12
C GLN A 387 1.70 -21.03 -34.27
N LEU A 388 2.76 -20.90 -35.08
CA LEU A 388 2.78 -19.98 -36.21
C LEU A 388 1.74 -20.34 -37.27
N ALA A 389 1.60 -21.63 -37.59
CA ALA A 389 0.56 -22.12 -38.51
C ALA A 389 -0.85 -21.84 -37.98
N ALA A 390 -1.09 -22.05 -36.69
CA ALA A 390 -2.38 -21.76 -36.05
C ALA A 390 -2.71 -20.26 -36.08
N ASP A 391 -1.74 -19.40 -35.77
CA ASP A 391 -1.93 -17.94 -35.76
C ASP A 391 -2.20 -17.40 -37.17
N LEU A 392 -1.49 -17.89 -38.18
CA LEU A 392 -1.71 -17.55 -39.60
C LEU A 392 -3.09 -17.98 -40.09
N GLN A 393 -3.58 -19.14 -39.65
CA GLN A 393 -4.93 -19.62 -39.98
C GLN A 393 -6.03 -18.81 -39.27
N ALA A 394 -5.81 -18.41 -38.03
CA ALA A 394 -6.78 -17.65 -37.24
C ALA A 394 -6.93 -16.20 -37.73
N ASN A 395 -5.85 -15.59 -38.24
CA ASN A 395 -5.81 -14.16 -38.52
C ASN A 395 -6.05 -13.83 -40.01
N ARG A 396 -7.32 -13.78 -40.42
CA ARG A 396 -7.75 -13.58 -41.83
C ARG A 396 -7.43 -12.20 -42.41
N SER A 397 -7.15 -11.20 -41.59
CA SER A 397 -6.85 -9.83 -42.03
C SER A 397 -5.86 -9.17 -41.07
N PRO A 398 -4.59 -9.57 -41.13
CA PRO A 398 -3.59 -9.14 -40.16
C PRO A 398 -3.23 -7.67 -40.34
N THR A 399 -3.03 -6.99 -39.22
CA THR A 399 -2.49 -5.63 -39.17
C THR A 399 -1.02 -5.60 -39.59
N THR A 400 -0.49 -4.43 -39.95
CA THR A 400 0.93 -4.25 -40.28
C THR A 400 1.86 -4.72 -39.15
N LYS A 401 1.44 -4.54 -37.89
CA LYS A 401 2.19 -5.02 -36.73
C LYS A 401 2.21 -6.55 -36.67
N GLU A 402 1.07 -7.20 -36.88
CA GLU A 402 0.97 -8.66 -36.88
C GLU A 402 1.72 -9.29 -38.05
N LEU A 403 1.64 -8.70 -39.24
CA LEU A 403 2.46 -9.10 -40.40
C LEU A 403 3.95 -9.02 -40.09
N THR A 404 4.39 -7.95 -39.40
CA THR A 404 5.79 -7.80 -39.00
C THR A 404 6.21 -8.89 -37.99
N ASP A 405 5.34 -9.22 -37.04
CA ASP A 405 5.57 -10.29 -36.06
C ASP A 405 5.66 -11.67 -36.75
N PHE A 406 4.76 -11.96 -37.69
CA PHE A 406 4.81 -13.21 -38.47
C PHE A 406 6.12 -13.34 -39.23
N VAL A 407 6.56 -12.29 -39.95
CA VAL A 407 7.84 -12.29 -40.68
C VAL A 407 9.02 -12.51 -39.74
N MET A 408 9.02 -11.89 -38.56
CA MET A 408 10.06 -12.11 -37.55
C MET A 408 10.10 -13.56 -37.06
N ARG A 409 8.93 -14.14 -36.75
CA ARG A 409 8.82 -15.53 -36.29
C ARG A 409 9.21 -16.53 -37.37
N CYS A 410 8.77 -16.34 -38.62
CA CYS A 410 9.24 -17.14 -39.76
C CYS A 410 10.76 -17.07 -39.89
N THR A 411 11.35 -15.88 -39.78
CA THR A 411 12.80 -15.70 -39.87
C THR A 411 13.54 -16.42 -38.74
N GLN A 412 13.02 -16.39 -37.52
CA GLN A 412 13.58 -17.11 -36.38
C GLN A 412 13.53 -18.62 -36.58
N VAL A 413 12.38 -19.16 -36.96
CA VAL A 413 12.19 -20.59 -37.24
C VAL A 413 13.13 -21.04 -38.37
N SER A 414 13.24 -20.28 -39.46
CA SER A 414 14.17 -20.60 -40.55
C SER A 414 15.64 -20.63 -40.11
N ARG A 415 16.05 -19.76 -39.17
CA ARG A 415 17.41 -19.80 -38.59
C ARG A 415 17.62 -21.04 -37.73
N GLN A 416 16.64 -21.39 -36.90
CA GLN A 416 16.70 -22.59 -36.06
C GLN A 416 16.69 -23.88 -36.91
N ILE A 417 15.92 -23.94 -38.00
CA ILE A 417 15.94 -25.06 -38.94
C ILE A 417 17.32 -25.21 -39.58
N LYS A 418 17.97 -24.12 -40.00
CA LYS A 418 19.35 -24.19 -40.52
C LYS A 418 20.32 -24.78 -39.51
N LYS A 419 20.19 -24.40 -38.23
CA LYS A 419 20.95 -24.99 -37.12
C LYS A 419 20.64 -26.48 -36.97
N LEU A 420 19.35 -26.87 -36.97
CA LEU A 420 18.91 -28.26 -36.90
C LEU A 420 19.51 -29.11 -38.04
N ARG A 421 19.59 -28.57 -39.27
CA ARG A 421 20.21 -29.29 -40.41
C ARG A 421 21.69 -29.60 -40.19
N LEU A 422 22.42 -28.73 -39.51
CA LEU A 422 23.82 -28.99 -39.16
C LEU A 422 23.92 -30.14 -38.16
N MET A 423 23.07 -30.14 -37.13
CA MET A 423 23.02 -31.21 -36.13
C MET A 423 22.57 -32.56 -36.73
N GLN A 424 21.65 -32.54 -37.70
CA GLN A 424 21.20 -33.75 -38.40
C GLN A 424 22.33 -34.45 -39.16
N ARG A 425 23.37 -33.75 -39.63
CA ARG A 425 24.52 -34.40 -40.27
C ARG A 425 25.24 -35.37 -39.34
N LYS A 426 25.28 -35.04 -38.04
CA LYS A 426 25.94 -35.81 -36.99
C LYS A 426 25.00 -36.87 -36.42
N TYR A 427 23.81 -36.45 -36.01
CA TYR A 427 22.92 -37.31 -35.25
C TYR A 427 21.97 -38.09 -36.16
N SER A 428 21.35 -37.46 -37.17
CA SER A 428 20.30 -38.07 -38.02
C SER A 428 20.55 -37.92 -39.53
N PRO A 429 21.57 -38.59 -40.12
CA PRO A 429 21.85 -38.46 -41.55
C PRO A 429 20.69 -38.93 -42.44
N GLY A 430 19.92 -39.92 -41.98
CA GLY A 430 18.73 -40.43 -42.67
C GLY A 430 17.61 -39.39 -42.83
N ALA A 431 17.50 -38.44 -41.89
CA ALA A 431 16.59 -37.30 -42.04
C ALA A 431 16.97 -36.41 -43.22
N LEU A 432 18.27 -36.18 -43.45
CA LEU A 432 18.76 -35.42 -44.60
C LEU A 432 18.53 -36.16 -45.92
N GLN A 433 18.62 -37.49 -45.92
CA GLN A 433 18.29 -38.30 -47.08
C GLN A 433 16.79 -38.21 -47.42
N CYS A 434 15.92 -38.28 -46.40
CA CYS A 434 14.47 -38.10 -46.59
C CYS A 434 14.14 -36.69 -47.14
N LEU A 435 14.82 -35.65 -46.65
CA LEU A 435 14.69 -34.29 -47.16
C LEU A 435 15.13 -34.16 -48.63
N ALA A 436 16.24 -34.80 -49.00
CA ALA A 436 16.75 -34.77 -50.37
C ALA A 436 15.85 -35.54 -51.36
N MET A 437 15.06 -36.49 -50.87
CA MET A 437 14.14 -37.32 -51.68
C MET A 437 12.69 -36.80 -51.69
N ALA A 438 12.38 -35.72 -50.97
CA ALA A 438 11.04 -35.14 -50.95
C ALA A 438 10.67 -34.55 -52.32
N VAL A 439 9.51 -34.94 -52.86
CA VAL A 439 9.05 -34.63 -54.23
C VAL A 439 8.66 -33.15 -54.40
N ASP A 440 8.22 -32.50 -53.32
CA ASP A 440 7.94 -31.08 -53.28
C ASP A 440 8.91 -30.39 -52.30
N PRO A 441 9.88 -29.58 -52.78
CA PRO A 441 10.66 -28.75 -51.88
C PRO A 441 9.73 -27.69 -51.30
N VAL A 442 9.31 -27.88 -50.04
CA VAL A 442 8.64 -26.82 -49.28
C VAL A 442 9.52 -25.58 -49.38
N ASP A 443 8.97 -24.48 -49.90
CA ASP A 443 9.69 -23.24 -50.11
C ASP A 443 10.39 -22.85 -48.79
N PRO A 444 11.70 -22.56 -48.77
CA PRO A 444 12.37 -22.00 -47.60
C PRO A 444 11.68 -20.77 -47.01
N ALA A 445 10.78 -20.12 -47.76
CA ALA A 445 9.90 -19.05 -47.31
C ALA A 445 8.75 -19.52 -46.38
N GLU A 446 8.31 -20.78 -46.45
CA GLU A 446 7.27 -21.38 -45.59
C GLU A 446 7.89 -22.13 -44.40
N ALA A 447 8.58 -21.37 -43.55
CA ALA A 447 9.27 -21.86 -42.35
C ALA A 447 8.35 -22.69 -41.43
N GLU A 448 7.04 -22.39 -41.41
CA GLU A 448 6.01 -23.03 -40.60
C GLU A 448 5.60 -24.44 -41.06
N ARG A 449 5.96 -24.85 -42.28
CA ARG A 449 5.64 -26.17 -42.85
C ARG A 449 6.85 -27.01 -43.23
N ALA A 450 8.05 -26.44 -43.11
CA ALA A 450 9.28 -27.13 -43.46
C ALA A 450 9.44 -28.43 -42.64
N PRO A 451 9.57 -29.60 -43.29
CA PRO A 451 9.56 -30.89 -42.60
C PRO A 451 10.82 -31.07 -41.74
N LEU A 452 10.66 -31.43 -40.46
CA LEU A 452 11.80 -31.53 -39.54
C LEU A 452 12.49 -32.90 -39.59
N PHE A 453 11.74 -33.99 -39.78
CA PHE A 453 12.21 -35.38 -39.72
C PHE A 453 12.96 -35.70 -38.42
N LEU A 454 12.25 -35.58 -37.30
CA LEU A 454 12.67 -36.12 -36.01
C LEU A 454 12.69 -37.66 -36.02
N PRO A 455 13.39 -38.33 -35.09
CA PRO A 455 13.47 -39.79 -35.04
C PRO A 455 12.13 -40.51 -35.16
N SER A 456 11.06 -40.02 -34.51
CA SER A 456 9.71 -40.60 -34.59
C SER A 456 9.09 -40.58 -35.98
N SER A 457 9.59 -39.72 -36.88
CA SER A 457 9.09 -39.53 -38.24
C SER A 457 9.91 -40.30 -39.29
N LEU A 458 10.93 -41.06 -38.86
CA LEU A 458 11.77 -41.88 -39.73
C LEU A 458 11.35 -43.35 -39.62
N SER A 459 11.36 -44.08 -40.75
CA SER A 459 11.20 -45.53 -40.71
C SER A 459 12.44 -46.21 -40.10
N PRO A 460 12.32 -47.47 -39.64
CA PRO A 460 13.48 -48.23 -39.15
C PRO A 460 14.62 -48.35 -40.17
N LEU A 461 14.31 -48.37 -41.47
CA LEU A 461 15.29 -48.41 -42.56
C LEU A 461 16.00 -47.06 -42.79
N GLN A 462 15.33 -45.96 -42.45
CA GLN A 462 15.86 -44.59 -42.55
C GLN A 462 16.60 -44.16 -41.28
N SER A 463 16.47 -44.91 -40.18
CA SER A 463 17.10 -44.63 -38.89
C SER A 463 18.47 -45.31 -38.81
N ALA A 464 19.53 -44.62 -39.22
CA ALA A 464 20.90 -45.13 -39.06
C ALA A 464 21.37 -45.05 -37.58
N PRO A 465 22.21 -45.98 -37.10
CA PRO A 465 22.92 -45.80 -35.82
C PRO A 465 23.69 -44.48 -35.81
N PRO A 466 23.76 -43.76 -34.67
CA PRO A 466 23.44 -44.21 -33.31
C PRO A 466 21.98 -43.98 -32.86
N LEU A 467 21.12 -43.40 -33.70
CA LEU A 467 19.76 -42.98 -33.29
C LEU A 467 18.71 -44.09 -33.27
N SER A 468 18.97 -45.26 -33.88
CA SER A 468 17.92 -46.23 -34.25
C SER A 468 17.02 -46.69 -33.11
N VAL A 469 17.53 -46.77 -31.88
CA VAL A 469 16.73 -47.06 -30.67
C VAL A 469 16.95 -46.02 -29.57
N PRO A 470 18.19 -45.61 -29.22
CA PRO A 470 18.40 -44.64 -28.13
C PRO A 470 17.78 -43.27 -28.41
N GLY A 471 17.92 -42.77 -29.64
CA GLY A 471 17.35 -41.49 -30.06
C GLY A 471 15.84 -41.46 -30.05
N LEU A 472 15.20 -42.55 -30.48
CA LEU A 472 13.74 -42.70 -30.46
C LEU A 472 13.21 -42.78 -29.02
N VAL A 473 13.92 -43.50 -28.13
CA VAL A 473 13.56 -43.58 -26.70
C VAL A 473 13.74 -42.22 -26.02
N ALA A 474 14.83 -41.50 -26.30
CA ALA A 474 15.05 -40.16 -25.78
C ALA A 474 13.98 -39.16 -26.27
N GLU A 475 13.62 -39.20 -27.56
CA GLU A 475 12.52 -38.38 -28.09
C GLU A 475 11.19 -38.73 -27.41
N ALA A 476 10.88 -40.02 -27.23
CA ALA A 476 9.65 -40.46 -26.57
C ALA A 476 9.55 -39.92 -25.14
N ARG A 477 10.65 -39.99 -24.36
CA ARG A 477 10.70 -39.42 -23.00
C ARG A 477 10.45 -37.90 -23.01
N LEU A 478 11.07 -37.17 -23.94
CA LEU A 478 10.89 -35.73 -24.07
C LEU A 478 9.44 -35.37 -24.45
N ARG A 479 8.82 -36.13 -25.36
CA ARG A 479 7.41 -35.95 -25.74
C ARG A 479 6.45 -36.24 -24.57
N ASP A 480 6.72 -37.26 -23.75
CA ASP A 480 5.95 -37.52 -22.53
C ASP A 480 6.05 -36.36 -21.53
N GLY A 481 7.25 -35.77 -21.38
CA GLY A 481 7.45 -34.56 -20.57
C GLY A 481 6.68 -33.35 -21.11
N GLN A 482 6.67 -33.14 -22.44
CA GLN A 482 5.84 -32.11 -23.10
C GLN A 482 4.35 -32.32 -22.88
N CYS A 483 3.86 -33.56 -22.98
CA CYS A 483 2.47 -33.91 -22.76
C CYS A 483 2.05 -33.62 -21.31
N SER A 484 2.92 -33.94 -20.34
CA SER A 484 2.68 -33.68 -18.93
C SER A 484 2.56 -32.17 -18.64
N GLU A 485 3.51 -31.36 -19.13
CA GLU A 485 3.46 -29.89 -18.98
C GLU A 485 2.24 -29.27 -19.69
N SER A 486 1.93 -29.75 -20.90
CA SER A 486 0.74 -29.31 -21.66
C SER A 486 -0.57 -29.64 -20.94
N LEU A 487 -0.65 -30.83 -20.32
CA LEU A 487 -1.81 -31.26 -19.55
C LEU A 487 -2.01 -30.39 -18.31
N GLU A 488 -0.93 -30.00 -17.62
CA GLU A 488 -1.00 -29.09 -16.49
C GLU A 488 -1.48 -27.70 -16.89
N ILE A 489 -0.92 -27.13 -17.96
CA ILE A 489 -1.37 -25.85 -18.53
C ILE A 489 -2.86 -25.91 -18.88
N PHE A 490 -3.29 -27.00 -19.53
CA PHE A 490 -4.69 -27.19 -19.92
C PHE A 490 -5.62 -27.29 -18.71
N ARG A 491 -5.27 -28.10 -17.70
CA ARG A 491 -6.03 -28.22 -16.44
C ARG A 491 -6.15 -26.87 -15.74
N HIS A 492 -5.06 -26.11 -15.66
CA HIS A 492 -5.07 -24.77 -15.08
C HIS A 492 -5.99 -23.83 -15.87
N GLY A 493 -5.89 -23.84 -17.21
CA GLY A 493 -6.76 -23.06 -18.09
C GLY A 493 -8.24 -23.39 -17.94
N LEU A 494 -8.59 -24.67 -17.74
CA LEU A 494 -9.97 -25.10 -17.48
C LEU A 494 -10.49 -24.57 -16.13
N VAL A 495 -9.68 -24.58 -15.08
CA VAL A 495 -10.04 -24.01 -13.77
C VAL A 495 -10.32 -22.51 -13.90
N VAL A 496 -9.42 -21.77 -14.57
CA VAL A 496 -9.59 -20.33 -14.83
C VAL A 496 -10.85 -20.07 -15.65
N LYS A 497 -11.07 -20.84 -16.73
CA LYS A 497 -12.26 -20.72 -17.58
C LYS A 497 -13.55 -21.00 -16.81
N ARG A 498 -13.58 -22.04 -15.98
CA ARG A 498 -14.72 -22.36 -15.12
C ARG A 498 -15.04 -21.18 -14.21
N TRP A 499 -14.03 -20.62 -13.55
CA TRP A 499 -14.21 -19.46 -12.68
C TRP A 499 -14.74 -18.23 -13.45
N LEU A 500 -14.17 -17.92 -14.61
CA LEU A 500 -14.64 -16.83 -15.47
C LEU A 500 -16.08 -17.03 -15.94
N GLN A 501 -16.47 -18.27 -16.23
CA GLN A 501 -17.84 -18.61 -16.63
C GLN A 501 -18.82 -18.46 -15.46
N THR A 502 -18.47 -18.95 -14.27
CA THR A 502 -19.25 -18.76 -13.05
C THR A 502 -19.41 -17.26 -12.74
N TYR A 503 -18.31 -16.51 -12.79
CA TYR A 503 -18.32 -15.06 -12.60
C TYR A 503 -19.22 -14.36 -13.63
N LYS A 504 -19.10 -14.72 -14.92
CA LYS A 504 -19.96 -14.20 -15.98
C LYS A 504 -21.43 -14.48 -15.67
N ASN A 505 -21.80 -15.72 -15.41
CA ASN A 505 -23.20 -16.10 -15.15
C ASN A 505 -23.80 -15.38 -13.94
N LEU A 506 -23.01 -15.14 -12.88
CA LEU A 506 -23.44 -14.42 -11.69
C LEU A 506 -23.57 -12.90 -11.92
N ASN A 507 -22.88 -12.33 -12.91
CA ASN A 507 -22.75 -10.89 -13.10
C ASN A 507 -23.28 -10.36 -14.45
N SER A 508 -23.63 -11.23 -15.39
CA SER A 508 -24.35 -10.88 -16.60
C SER A 508 -25.85 -10.84 -16.28
N ARG A 509 -26.44 -9.64 -16.32
CA ARG A 509 -27.90 -9.45 -16.31
C ARG A 509 -28.53 -9.88 -17.63
#